data_AF-C0EHM4-F1
#
_entry.id   AF-C0EHM4-F1
#
_cell.length_a   1.000
_cell.length_b   1.000
_cell.length_c   1.000
_cell.angle_alpha   90.00
_cell.angle_beta   90.00
_cell.angle_gamma   90.00
#
_symmetry.space_group_name_H-M   'P 1'
#
loop_
_entity.id
_entity.type
_entity.pdbx_description
1 polymer ?
#
loop_
_entity_poly.entity_id
_entity_poly.type
_entity_poly.pdbx_seq_one_letter_code
_entity_poly.pdbx_strand_id
1 'polypeptide(L)'
;MLRDDFILDQIDMIERFLQTVLFESPDELSGGIDNIRFFDDQELIRSDLQRKIENHRYNEAEDFLFEEIEKDPKNDEMYKLGMWFYHKLAQIDEDTLEEHNFSKDEVLEGLQEIERMRVGN
;
A
#
# COMPACT_ATOMS: atom_id res chain seq x y z
N MET A 1 12.67 -7.54 16.59
CA MET A 1 13.61 -6.40 16.78
C MET A 1 14.58 -6.26 15.61
N LEU A 2 15.70 -7.00 15.49
CA LEU A 2 16.64 -6.75 14.36
C LEU A 2 16.08 -7.05 12.95
N ARG A 3 15.20 -8.05 12.83
CA ARG A 3 14.59 -8.42 11.55
C ARG A 3 13.52 -7.39 11.15
N ASP A 4 12.65 -7.04 12.08
CA ASP A 4 11.55 -6.12 11.85
C ASP A 4 12.08 -4.72 11.50
N ASP A 5 13.13 -4.24 12.19
CA ASP A 5 13.80 -2.97 11.85
C ASP A 5 14.33 -2.99 10.41
N PHE A 6 14.93 -4.11 9.97
CA PHE A 6 15.43 -4.25 8.60
C PHE A 6 14.31 -4.35 7.55
N ILE A 7 13.20 -5.01 7.87
CA ILE A 7 12.04 -5.08 6.97
C ILE A 7 11.39 -3.70 6.83
N LEU A 8 11.24 -2.96 7.93
CA LEU A 8 10.71 -1.60 7.92
C LEU A 8 11.61 -0.65 7.10
N ASP A 9 12.94 -0.77 7.22
CA ASP A 9 13.88 -0.01 6.39
C ASP A 9 13.70 -0.30 4.87
N GLN A 10 13.39 -1.54 4.51
CA GLN A 10 13.12 -1.91 3.11
C GLN A 10 11.76 -1.39 2.63
N ILE A 11 10.73 -1.46 3.47
CA ILE A 11 9.40 -0.88 3.19
C ILE A 11 9.57 0.63 2.91
N ASP A 12 10.26 1.35 3.79
CA ASP A 12 10.56 2.78 3.64
C ASP A 12 11.31 3.09 2.33
N MET A 13 12.23 2.22 1.92
CA MET A 13 12.99 2.39 0.68
C MET A 13 12.08 2.28 -0.55
N ILE A 14 11.20 1.29 -0.58
CA ILE A 14 10.25 1.10 -1.70
C ILE A 14 9.21 2.21 -1.70
N GLU A 15 8.67 2.61 -0.55
CA GLU A 15 7.74 3.75 -0.48
C GLU A 15 8.37 5.02 -1.05
N ARG A 16 9.64 5.32 -0.74
CA ARG A 16 10.34 6.49 -1.32
C ARG A 16 10.51 6.38 -2.83
N PHE A 17 10.79 5.18 -3.32
CA PHE A 17 10.85 4.94 -4.76
C PHE A 17 9.48 5.17 -5.42
N LEU A 18 8.42 4.56 -4.88
CA LEU A 18 7.05 4.71 -5.36
C LEU A 18 6.59 6.18 -5.33
N GLN A 19 6.92 6.93 -4.27
CA GLN A 19 6.69 8.38 -4.20
C GLN A 19 7.34 9.12 -5.38
N THR A 20 8.52 8.69 -5.80
CA THR A 20 9.27 9.34 -6.89
C THR A 20 8.68 9.02 -8.26
N VAL A 21 8.16 7.81 -8.46
CA VAL A 21 7.67 7.37 -9.78
C VAL A 21 6.17 7.62 -10.00
N LEU A 22 5.37 7.66 -8.92
CA LEU A 22 3.91 7.82 -9.00
C LEU A 22 3.44 9.27 -8.93
N PHE A 23 4.24 10.18 -8.36
CA PHE A 23 3.84 11.58 -8.15
C PHE A 23 4.68 12.51 -9.00
N GLU A 24 4.02 13.49 -9.63
CA GLU A 24 4.69 14.45 -10.51
C GLU A 24 5.41 15.53 -9.70
N SER A 25 4.93 15.81 -8.48
CA SER A 25 5.51 16.82 -7.61
C SER A 25 5.46 16.43 -6.12
N PRO A 26 6.43 16.90 -5.31
CA PRO A 26 6.41 16.73 -3.86
C PRO A 26 5.18 17.36 -3.18
N ASP A 27 4.55 18.36 -3.80
CA ASP A 27 3.39 19.06 -3.23
C ASP A 27 2.17 18.13 -3.08
N GLU A 28 2.03 17.12 -3.95
CA GLU A 28 1.00 16.07 -3.85
C GLU A 28 1.12 15.24 -2.58
N LEU A 29 2.33 15.16 -2.01
CA LEU A 29 2.66 14.44 -0.78
C LEU A 29 2.93 15.37 0.41
N SER A 30 2.59 16.65 0.32
CA SER A 30 2.85 17.63 1.39
C SER A 30 2.21 17.26 2.75
N GLY A 31 1.16 16.44 2.74
CA GLY A 31 0.53 15.87 3.94
C GLY A 31 1.04 14.47 4.32
N GLY A 32 2.02 13.91 3.61
CA GLY A 32 2.43 12.51 3.72
C GLY A 32 1.48 11.55 3.00
N ILE A 33 1.86 10.27 2.97
CA ILE A 33 1.15 9.20 2.27
C ILE A 33 -0.29 9.06 2.76
N ASP A 34 -0.52 9.24 4.06
CA ASP A 34 -1.85 9.20 4.67
C ASP A 34 -2.87 10.18 4.07
N ASN A 35 -2.39 11.27 3.45
CA ASN A 35 -3.20 12.37 2.93
C ASN A 35 -3.22 12.44 1.40
N ILE A 36 -2.79 11.37 0.71
CA ILE A 36 -2.99 11.25 -0.74
C ILE A 36 -4.48 11.45 -1.05
N ARG A 37 -4.77 12.29 -2.05
CA ARG A 37 -6.13 12.56 -2.50
C ARG A 37 -6.48 11.61 -3.64
N PHE A 38 -7.59 10.91 -3.46
CA PHE A 38 -8.16 10.01 -4.47
C PHE A 38 -9.41 10.63 -5.09
N PHE A 39 -9.68 10.29 -6.35
CA PHE A 39 -10.91 10.68 -7.05
C PHE A 39 -12.04 9.69 -6.76
N ASP A 40 -13.28 10.03 -7.14
CA ASP A 40 -14.51 9.35 -6.73
C ASP A 40 -14.43 7.81 -6.76
N ASP A 41 -13.93 7.21 -7.86
CA ASP A 41 -13.84 5.75 -7.99
C ASP A 41 -12.80 5.14 -7.02
N GLN A 42 -11.61 5.75 -6.93
CA GLN A 42 -10.55 5.29 -6.03
C GLN A 42 -10.91 5.54 -4.56
N GLU A 43 -11.69 6.58 -4.26
CA GLU A 43 -12.14 6.88 -2.90
C GLU A 43 -13.13 5.83 -2.38
N LEU A 44 -13.97 5.25 -3.25
CA LEU A 44 -14.82 4.12 -2.90
C LEU A 44 -13.98 2.87 -2.56
N ILE A 45 -12.96 2.58 -3.37
CA ILE A 45 -12.05 1.45 -3.14
C ILE A 45 -11.27 1.67 -1.85
N ARG A 46 -10.71 2.86 -1.64
CA ARG A 46 -10.00 3.26 -0.42
C ARG A 46 -10.87 3.08 0.82
N SER A 47 -12.13 3.50 0.75
CA SER A 47 -13.08 3.36 1.86
C SER A 47 -13.35 1.89 2.21
N ASP A 48 -13.43 0.99 1.22
CA ASP A 48 -13.58 -0.44 1.49
C ASP A 48 -12.30 -1.06 2.06
N LEU A 49 -11.13 -0.71 1.50
CA LEU A 49 -9.83 -1.13 2.04
C LEU A 49 -9.66 -0.68 3.49
N GLN A 50 -9.93 0.60 3.79
CA GLN A 50 -9.89 1.15 5.14
C GLN A 50 -10.78 0.34 6.09
N ARG A 51 -12.02 0.06 5.68
CA ARG A 51 -12.93 -0.76 6.46
C ARG A 51 -12.39 -2.17 6.70
N LYS A 52 -11.77 -2.81 5.71
CA LYS A 52 -11.19 -4.15 5.87
C LYS A 52 -9.98 -4.14 6.81
N ILE A 53 -9.12 -3.11 6.73
CA ILE A 53 -8.01 -2.88 7.67
C ILE A 53 -8.54 -2.76 9.10
N GLU A 54 -9.56 -1.92 9.32
CA GLU A 54 -10.17 -1.72 10.65
C GLU A 54 -10.82 -2.99 11.22
N ASN A 55 -11.24 -3.92 10.36
CA ASN A 55 -11.79 -5.22 10.74
C ASN A 55 -10.73 -6.34 10.74
N HIS A 56 -9.44 -6.01 10.60
CA HIS A 56 -8.32 -6.95 10.57
C HIS A 56 -8.45 -8.04 9.48
N ARG A 57 -9.06 -7.68 8.35
CA ARG A 57 -9.26 -8.55 7.18
C ARG A 57 -8.20 -8.25 6.13
N TYR A 58 -6.92 -8.40 6.49
CA TYR A 58 -5.78 -7.93 5.68
C TYR A 58 -5.64 -8.67 4.34
N ASN A 59 -5.64 -10.00 4.37
CA ASN A 59 -5.63 -10.82 3.15
C ASN A 59 -6.79 -10.48 2.20
N GLU A 60 -8.00 -10.34 2.74
CA GLU A 60 -9.17 -9.98 1.93
C GLU A 60 -9.16 -8.53 1.42
N ALA A 61 -8.32 -7.68 2.00
CA ALA A 61 -8.08 -6.32 1.53
C ALA A 61 -7.04 -6.32 0.41
N GLU A 62 -5.98 -7.11 0.56
CA GLU A 62 -4.96 -7.31 -0.46
C GLU A 62 -5.54 -7.96 -1.72
N ASP A 63 -6.28 -9.06 -1.59
CA ASP A 63 -6.97 -9.71 -2.71
C ASP A 63 -7.85 -8.71 -3.47
N PHE A 64 -8.64 -7.93 -2.72
CA PHE A 64 -9.51 -6.91 -3.30
C PHE A 64 -8.73 -5.79 -3.99
N LEU A 65 -7.64 -5.31 -3.40
CA LEU A 65 -6.78 -4.29 -3.99
C LEU A 65 -6.25 -4.76 -5.36
N PHE A 66 -5.71 -5.98 -5.43
CA PHE A 66 -5.17 -6.50 -6.68
C PHE A 66 -6.26 -6.78 -7.71
N GLU A 67 -7.44 -7.29 -7.31
CA GLU A 67 -8.60 -7.40 -8.20
C GLU A 67 -8.98 -6.05 -8.83
N GLU A 68 -8.91 -4.95 -8.07
CA GLU A 68 -9.18 -3.61 -8.63
C GLU A 68 -8.04 -3.10 -9.52
N ILE A 69 -6.77 -3.35 -9.17
CA ILE A 69 -5.62 -2.98 -10.02
C ILE A 69 -5.69 -3.70 -11.37
N GLU A 70 -6.03 -5.00 -11.38
CA GLU A 70 -6.12 -5.80 -12.60
C GLU A 70 -7.22 -5.33 -13.57
N LYS A 71 -8.26 -4.64 -13.08
CA LYS A 71 -9.32 -4.08 -13.93
C LYS A 71 -8.82 -2.92 -14.79
N ASP A 72 -7.87 -2.13 -14.29
CA ASP A 72 -7.27 -1.01 -15.01
C ASP A 72 -5.77 -0.85 -14.68
N PRO A 73 -4.90 -1.74 -15.22
CA PRO A 73 -3.48 -1.79 -14.87
C PRO A 73 -2.65 -0.60 -15.39
N LYS A 74 -3.27 0.35 -16.09
CA LYS A 74 -2.61 1.57 -16.59
C LYS A 74 -2.92 2.80 -15.74
N ASN A 75 -3.73 2.65 -14.70
CA ASN A 75 -4.15 3.74 -13.86
C ASN A 75 -3.18 3.96 -12.70
N ASP A 76 -2.35 5.01 -12.81
CA ASP A 76 -1.40 5.38 -11.77
C ASP A 76 -2.05 5.66 -10.41
N GLU A 77 -3.31 6.10 -10.38
CA GLU A 77 -4.06 6.30 -9.13
C GLU A 77 -4.31 4.98 -8.37
N MET A 78 -4.42 3.85 -9.08
CA MET A 78 -4.52 2.53 -8.45
C MET A 78 -3.21 2.10 -7.78
N TYR A 79 -2.07 2.44 -8.38
CA TYR A 79 -0.77 2.19 -7.75
C TYR A 79 -0.52 3.11 -6.56
N LYS A 80 -0.95 4.38 -6.62
CA LYS A 80 -0.95 5.29 -5.44
C LYS A 80 -1.82 4.74 -4.32
N LEU A 81 -2.96 4.13 -4.65
CA LEU A 81 -3.84 3.49 -3.68
C LEU A 81 -3.20 2.26 -3.04
N GLY A 82 -2.51 1.43 -3.83
CA GLY A 82 -1.74 0.31 -3.30
C GLY A 82 -0.60 0.75 -2.38
N MET A 83 0.13 1.80 -2.75
CA MET A 83 1.15 2.40 -1.89
C MET A 83 0.56 2.91 -0.57
N TRP A 84 -0.58 3.61 -0.62
CA TRP A 84 -1.31 4.04 0.59
C TRP A 84 -1.75 2.85 1.46
N PHE A 85 -2.26 1.79 0.84
CA PHE A 85 -2.73 0.60 1.54
C PHE A 85 -1.61 -0.07 2.35
N TYR A 86 -0.48 -0.34 1.72
CA TYR A 86 0.65 -0.96 2.41
C TYR A 86 1.32 -0.02 3.42
N HIS A 87 1.30 1.30 3.18
CA HIS A 87 1.72 2.27 4.18
C HIS A 87 0.88 2.18 5.46
N LYS A 88 -0.44 1.95 5.34
CA LYS A 88 -1.30 1.72 6.51
C LYS A 88 -0.94 0.44 7.24
N LEU A 89 -0.74 -0.66 6.53
CA LEU A 89 -0.35 -1.94 7.15
C LEU A 89 1.06 -1.89 7.77
N ALA A 90 1.97 -1.11 7.19
CA ALA A 90 3.31 -0.87 7.71
C ALA A 90 3.31 -0.18 9.09
N GLN A 91 2.22 0.53 9.47
CA GLN A 91 2.09 1.17 10.78
C GLN A 91 1.50 0.27 11.88
N ILE A 92 0.90 -0.86 11.53
CA ILE A 92 0.32 -1.83 12.48
C ILE A 92 1.46 -2.65 13.10
N ASP A 93 1.43 -2.98 14.39
CA ASP A 93 2.47 -3.82 14.99
C ASP A 93 2.45 -5.26 14.42
N GLU A 94 3.62 -5.91 14.37
CA GLU A 94 3.77 -7.28 13.85
C GLU A 94 2.83 -8.26 14.58
N ASP A 95 2.74 -8.17 15.91
CA ASP A 95 1.91 -9.06 16.72
C ASP A 95 0.43 -9.01 16.26
N THR A 96 -0.11 -7.81 16.03
CA THR A 96 -1.47 -7.64 15.51
C THR A 96 -1.63 -8.17 14.08
N LEU A 97 -0.63 -8.01 13.21
CA LEU A 97 -0.69 -8.59 11.86
C LEU A 97 -0.71 -10.12 11.93
N GLU A 98 0.19 -10.72 12.71
CA GLU A 98 0.35 -12.17 12.86
C GLU A 98 -0.90 -12.82 13.46
N GLU A 99 -1.53 -12.19 14.47
CA GLU A 99 -2.80 -12.64 15.07
C GLU A 99 -3.92 -12.80 14.02
N HIS A 100 -3.83 -12.06 12.91
CA HIS A 100 -4.79 -12.04 11.83
C HIS A 100 -4.28 -12.67 10.53
N ASN A 101 -3.22 -13.49 10.61
CA ASN A 101 -2.59 -14.20 9.49
C ASN A 101 -2.05 -13.25 8.42
N PHE A 102 -1.40 -12.17 8.84
CA PHE A 102 -0.64 -11.28 7.98
C PHE A 102 0.73 -10.98 8.61
N SER A 103 1.62 -10.27 7.92
CA SER A 103 2.99 -10.01 8.41
C SER A 103 3.62 -8.80 7.75
N LYS A 104 4.74 -8.32 8.31
CA LYS A 104 5.56 -7.29 7.63
C LYS A 104 6.26 -7.81 6.38
N ASP A 105 6.56 -9.10 6.31
CA ASP A 105 7.07 -9.70 5.07
C ASP A 105 6.02 -9.59 3.96
N GLU A 106 4.74 -9.84 4.24
CA GLU A 106 3.65 -9.68 3.25
C GLU A 106 3.45 -8.22 2.83
N VAL A 107 3.57 -7.25 3.76
CA VAL A 107 3.58 -5.82 3.40
C VAL A 107 4.70 -5.50 2.41
N LEU A 108 5.90 -6.03 2.67
CA LEU A 108 7.05 -5.82 1.80
C LEU A 108 6.86 -6.49 0.43
N GLU A 109 6.41 -7.74 0.39
CA GLU A 109 6.15 -8.49 -0.84
C GLU A 109 5.10 -7.79 -1.71
N GLY A 110 4.03 -7.31 -1.09
CA GLY A 110 2.97 -6.54 -1.75
C GLY A 110 3.46 -5.22 -2.34
N LEU A 111 4.25 -4.43 -1.59
CA LEU A 111 4.88 -3.21 -2.12
C LEU A 111 5.81 -3.50 -3.30
N GLN A 112 6.59 -4.58 -3.23
CA GLN A 112 7.45 -5.00 -4.34
C GLN A 112 6.62 -5.42 -5.56
N GLU A 113 5.44 -6.00 -5.39
CA GLU A 113 4.55 -6.31 -6.50
C GLU A 113 3.98 -5.03 -7.14
N ILE A 114 3.57 -4.04 -6.33
CA ILE A 114 3.16 -2.72 -6.83
C ILE A 114 4.29 -2.07 -7.65
N GLU A 115 5.52 -2.11 -7.13
CA GLU A 115 6.72 -1.63 -7.82
C GLU A 115 6.91 -2.34 -9.17
N ARG A 116 6.89 -3.68 -9.18
CA ARG A 116 7.07 -4.50 -10.38
C ARG A 116 6.01 -4.20 -11.43
N MET A 117 4.74 -4.15 -11.03
CA MET A 117 3.62 -3.87 -11.93
C MET A 117 3.73 -2.46 -12.51
N ARG A 118 4.15 -1.48 -11.71
CA ARG A 118 4.29 -0.09 -12.20
C ARG A 118 5.47 0.09 -13.17
N VAL A 119 6.59 -0.58 -12.93
CA VAL A 119 7.81 -0.46 -13.77
C VAL A 119 7.72 -1.36 -15.02
N GLY A 120 6.99 -2.46 -14.94
CA GLY A 120 6.81 -3.43 -16.04
C GLY A 120 5.76 -3.05 -17.09
N ASN A 121 4.89 -2.07 -16.80
CA ASN A 121 3.85 -1.54 -17.70
C ASN A 121 4.30 -0.27 -18.42
#